data_AF-A0A834E4G1-F1
#
_entry.id   AF-A0A834E4G1-F1
#
_cell.length_a   1.000
_cell.length_b   1.000
_cell.length_c   1.000
_cell.angle_alpha   90.00
_cell.angle_beta   90.00
_cell.angle_gamma   90.00
#
_symmetry.space_group_name_H-M   'P 1'
#
loop_
_entity.id
_entity.type
_entity.pdbx_description
1 polymer ?
#
loop_
_entity_poly.entity_id
_entity_poly.type
_entity_poly.pdbx_seq_one_letter_code
_entity_poly.pdbx_strand_id
1 'polypeptide(L)'
;MGGPSSKLWCGGQGTVQNIIPVSTGTAKVVGKVIPELNGKLTGMAFYVPTPNVLVVDLTCLLEKAAKYDDITKAVKQASEDSLKGILDYTKDPGCLLQL
;
A
#
# COMPACT_ATOMS: atom_id res chain seq x y z
N MET A 1 -0.70 -11.62 -24.47
CA MET A 1 0.26 -11.03 -25.44
C MET A 1 0.41 -9.57 -25.10
N GLY A 2 1.64 -9.03 -25.13
CA GLY A 2 1.86 -7.60 -24.95
C GLY A 2 1.30 -6.79 -26.13
N GLY A 3 1.00 -5.52 -25.88
CA GLY A 3 0.46 -4.58 -26.87
C GLY A 3 1.00 -3.16 -26.64
N PRO A 4 0.87 -2.26 -27.62
CA PRO A 4 1.41 -0.90 -27.50
C PRO A 4 0.68 -0.11 -26.41
N SER A 5 1.45 0.51 -25.51
CA SER A 5 0.95 1.45 -24.49
C SER A 5 1.70 2.77 -24.64
N SER A 6 0.99 3.80 -25.11
CA SER A 6 1.57 5.10 -25.47
C SER A 6 2.02 5.94 -24.28
N LYS A 7 1.42 5.72 -23.10
CA LYS A 7 1.70 6.49 -21.87
C LYS A 7 2.52 5.71 -20.84
N LEU A 8 2.48 4.37 -20.89
CA LEU A 8 3.10 3.48 -19.90
C LEU A 8 3.74 2.31 -20.64
N TRP A 9 4.96 2.50 -21.14
CA TRP A 9 5.70 1.51 -21.93
C TRP A 9 5.73 0.12 -21.26
N CYS A 10 6.09 0.06 -19.98
CA CYS A 10 6.13 -1.20 -19.21
C CYS A 10 4.73 -1.83 -19.06
N GLY A 11 3.67 -1.03 -19.00
CA GLY A 11 2.27 -1.51 -18.93
C GLY A 11 1.75 -2.13 -20.23
N GLY A 12 2.50 -2.00 -21.34
CA GLY A 12 2.23 -2.73 -22.58
C GLY A 12 2.70 -4.19 -22.54
N GLN A 13 3.47 -4.58 -21.53
CA GLN A 13 3.86 -5.96 -21.33
C GLN A 13 2.66 -6.79 -20.83
N GLY A 14 2.63 -8.09 -21.14
CA GLY A 14 1.60 -8.98 -20.62
C GLY A 14 1.68 -9.07 -19.09
N THR A 15 0.69 -8.52 -18.38
CA THR A 15 0.61 -8.48 -16.91
C THR A 15 0.55 -9.85 -16.24
N VAL A 16 0.06 -10.86 -16.96
CA VAL A 16 -0.02 -12.25 -16.47
C VAL A 16 1.36 -12.94 -16.48
N GLN A 17 2.31 -12.44 -17.27
CA GLN A 17 3.60 -13.08 -17.49
C GLN A 17 4.76 -12.37 -16.80
N ASN A 18 4.57 -11.13 -16.36
CA ASN A 18 5.65 -10.29 -15.86
C ASN A 18 5.23 -9.59 -14.57
N ILE A 19 6.24 -9.30 -13.73
CA ILE A 19 6.10 -8.32 -12.66
C ILE A 19 6.44 -6.95 -13.25
N ILE A 20 5.47 -6.04 -13.26
CA ILE A 20 5.60 -4.76 -13.97
C ILE A 20 5.70 -3.62 -12.96
N PRO A 21 6.86 -2.95 -12.83
CA PRO A 21 6.98 -1.76 -12.01
C PRO A 21 6.24 -0.58 -12.66
N VAL A 22 5.45 0.14 -11.87
CA VAL A 22 4.72 1.34 -12.29
C VAL A 22 4.78 2.42 -11.21
N SER A 23 4.79 3.68 -11.62
CA SER A 23 4.62 4.80 -10.71
C SER A 23 3.17 4.86 -10.21
N THR A 24 2.96 5.12 -8.91
CA THR A 24 1.63 5.32 -8.34
C THR A 24 1.44 6.75 -7.83
N GLY A 25 0.23 7.29 -7.99
CA GLY A 25 -0.16 8.59 -7.45
C GLY A 25 -0.57 8.56 -5.97
N THR A 26 -0.75 7.37 -5.38
CA THR A 26 -1.39 7.20 -4.06
C THR A 26 -0.69 8.02 -2.97
N ALA A 27 0.63 7.95 -2.86
CA ALA A 27 1.37 8.68 -1.83
C ALA A 27 1.19 10.20 -1.91
N LYS A 28 1.06 10.75 -3.13
CA LYS A 28 0.75 12.17 -3.34
C LYS A 28 -0.68 12.53 -2.94
N VAL A 29 -1.63 11.61 -3.13
CA VAL A 29 -3.02 11.79 -2.70
C VAL A 29 -3.13 11.79 -1.18
N VAL A 30 -2.37 10.92 -0.49
CA VAL A 30 -2.32 10.92 0.98
C VAL A 30 -1.93 12.30 1.51
N GLY A 31 -0.94 12.96 0.91
CA GLY A 31 -0.55 14.32 1.28
C GLY A 31 -1.64 15.38 1.09
N LYS A 32 -2.64 15.14 0.24
CA LYS A 32 -3.80 16.03 0.08
C LYS A 32 -4.88 15.76 1.12
N VAL A 33 -5.07 14.50 1.51
CA VAL A 33 -6.06 14.08 2.51
C VAL A 33 -5.56 14.37 3.94
N ILE A 34 -4.25 14.22 4.16
CA ILE A 34 -3.56 14.43 5.43
C ILE A 34 -2.45 15.46 5.17
N PRO A 35 -2.73 16.77 5.31
CA PRO A 35 -1.82 17.84 4.92
C PRO A 35 -0.45 17.80 5.60
N GLU A 36 -0.39 17.28 6.83
CA GLU A 36 0.85 17.10 7.61
C GLU A 36 1.83 16.07 7.02
N LEU A 37 1.33 15.21 6.12
CA LEU A 37 2.12 14.23 5.36
C LEU A 37 2.45 14.70 3.94
N ASN A 38 2.04 15.91 3.56
CA ASN A 38 2.29 16.44 2.23
C ASN A 38 3.79 16.57 1.94
N GLY A 39 4.23 15.99 0.82
CA GLY A 39 5.63 15.94 0.42
C GLY A 39 6.52 14.97 1.21
N LYS A 40 6.00 14.29 2.24
CA LYS A 40 6.78 13.34 3.07
C LYS A 40 6.71 11.89 2.57
N LEU A 41 5.63 11.54 1.87
CA LEU A 41 5.41 10.19 1.36
C LEU A 41 5.55 10.14 -0.16
N THR A 42 6.22 9.11 -0.65
CA THR A 42 6.29 8.75 -2.07
C THR A 42 6.23 7.22 -2.19
N GLY A 43 5.98 6.70 -3.38
CA GLY A 43 5.90 5.26 -3.59
C GLY A 43 5.80 4.84 -5.05
N MET A 44 5.98 3.55 -5.26
CA MET A 44 5.77 2.85 -6.53
C MET A 44 4.87 1.62 -6.30
N ALA A 45 4.37 1.04 -7.38
CA ALA A 45 3.58 -0.18 -7.33
C ALA A 45 4.15 -1.22 -8.30
N PHE A 46 3.87 -2.48 -8.00
CA PHE A 46 4.20 -3.62 -8.85
C PHE A 46 2.91 -4.31 -9.25
N TYR A 47 2.66 -4.44 -10.55
CA TYR A 47 1.61 -5.35 -11.02
C TYR A 47 2.17 -6.77 -11.03
N VAL A 48 1.52 -7.64 -10.25
CA VAL A 48 1.79 -9.07 -10.19
C VAL A 48 0.65 -9.85 -10.84
N PRO A 49 0.86 -11.11 -11.27
CA PRO A 49 -0.14 -11.92 -11.97
C PRO A 49 -1.32 -12.42 -11.10
N THR A 50 -1.95 -11.55 -10.33
CA THR A 50 -3.15 -11.85 -9.55
C THR A 50 -4.35 -11.07 -10.09
N PRO A 51 -5.54 -11.71 -10.22
CA PRO A 51 -6.70 -11.05 -10.82
C PRO A 51 -7.32 -9.97 -9.92
N ASN A 52 -7.16 -10.10 -8.60
CA ASN A 52 -7.70 -9.17 -7.62
C ASN A 52 -6.88 -9.24 -6.33
N VAL A 53 -7.08 -8.26 -5.45
CA VAL A 53 -6.36 -8.00 -4.19
C VAL A 53 -4.98 -7.38 -4.41
N LEU A 54 -4.67 -6.42 -3.56
CA LEU A 54 -3.45 -5.62 -3.55
C LEU A 54 -2.94 -5.56 -2.11
N VAL A 55 -1.64 -5.33 -1.96
CA VAL A 55 -0.99 -5.13 -0.65
C VAL A 55 -0.24 -3.81 -0.67
N VAL A 56 -0.24 -3.12 0.47
CA VAL A 56 0.55 -1.91 0.69
C VAL A 56 1.68 -2.25 1.66
N ASP A 57 2.91 -2.08 1.21
CA ASP A 57 4.11 -2.12 2.05
C ASP A 57 4.53 -0.68 2.38
N LEU A 58 4.46 -0.31 3.66
CA LEU A 58 4.78 1.04 4.13
C LEU A 58 6.05 1.00 4.98
N THR A 59 7.15 1.47 4.41
CA THR A 59 8.37 1.77 5.16
C THR A 59 8.41 3.26 5.48
N CYS A 60 8.49 3.63 6.75
CA CYS A 60 8.57 5.03 7.18
C CYS A 60 9.49 5.20 8.38
N LEU A 61 10.02 6.43 8.53
CA LEU A 61 10.76 6.83 9.72
C LEU A 61 9.80 7.53 10.68
N LEU A 62 9.72 7.01 11.90
CA LEU A 62 8.88 7.57 12.95
C LEU A 62 9.64 8.68 13.69
N GLU A 63 8.95 9.78 13.98
CA GLU A 63 9.50 10.88 14.79
C GLU A 63 9.73 10.44 16.24
N LYS A 64 8.80 9.65 16.79
CA LYS A 64 8.91 9.02 18.10
C LYS A 64 9.21 7.54 17.94
N ALA A 65 10.22 7.06 18.65
CA ALA A 65 10.52 5.65 18.70
C ALA A 65 9.31 4.88 19.26
N ALA A 66 8.87 3.85 18.54
CA ALA A 66 7.78 2.97 18.94
C ALA A 66 8.24 1.52 18.82
N LYS A 67 7.81 0.68 19.75
CA LYS A 67 8.02 -0.77 19.64
C LYS A 67 6.95 -1.34 18.72
N TYR A 68 7.28 -2.48 18.10
CA TYR A 68 6.35 -3.19 17.23
C TYR A 68 5.00 -3.47 17.92
N ASP A 69 5.04 -3.98 19.15
CA ASP A 69 3.82 -4.26 19.94
C ASP A 69 2.94 -3.03 20.17
N ASP A 70 3.54 -1.84 20.29
CA ASP A 70 2.81 -0.59 20.51
C ASP A 70 2.12 -0.13 19.22
N ILE A 71 2.78 -0.29 18.07
CA ILE A 71 2.20 -0.03 16.75
C ILE A 71 1.02 -0.97 16.51
N THR A 72 1.21 -2.28 16.74
CA THR A 72 0.17 -3.28 16.56
C THR A 72 -1.05 -3.01 17.44
N LYS A 73 -0.84 -2.62 18.70
CA LYS A 73 -1.92 -2.25 19.62
C LYS A 73 -2.68 -1.02 19.12
N ALA A 74 -1.96 0.02 18.69
CA ALA A 74 -2.56 1.25 18.18
C ALA A 74 -3.42 0.98 16.93
N VAL A 75 -2.91 0.17 16.00
CA VAL A 75 -3.66 -0.19 14.78
C VAL A 75 -4.90 -1.02 15.13
N LYS A 76 -4.76 -2.02 16.01
CA LYS A 76 -5.90 -2.83 16.45
C LYS A 76 -6.98 -1.97 17.12
N GLN A 77 -6.59 -1.07 18.02
CA GLN A 77 -7.53 -0.16 18.66
C GLN A 77 -8.23 0.75 17.64
N ALA A 78 -7.50 1.29 16.67
CA ALA A 78 -8.08 2.11 15.61
C ALA A 78 -9.08 1.32 14.74
N SER A 79 -8.82 0.03 14.46
CA SER A 79 -9.75 -0.84 13.72
C SER A 79 -11.06 -1.11 14.46
N GLU A 80 -11.03 -1.12 15.80
CA GLU A 80 -12.20 -1.42 16.63
C GLU A 80 -13.04 -0.16 16.96
N ASP A 81 -12.43 1.02 16.84
CA ASP A 81 -13.01 2.30 17.25
C ASP A 81 -13.22 3.25 16.05
N SER A 82 -12.31 4.20 15.85
CA SER A 82 -12.49 5.32 14.91
C SER A 82 -12.50 4.91 13.43
N LEU A 83 -11.87 3.79 13.06
CA LEU A 83 -11.79 3.30 11.68
C LEU A 83 -12.58 2.01 11.47
N LYS A 84 -13.52 1.70 12.37
CA LYS A 84 -14.36 0.50 12.28
C LYS A 84 -15.12 0.43 10.96
N GLY A 85 -14.95 -0.70 10.25
CA GLY A 85 -15.55 -0.93 8.94
C GLY A 85 -14.76 -0.34 7.76
N ILE A 86 -13.64 0.33 8.03
CA ILE A 86 -12.68 0.80 7.01
C ILE A 86 -11.33 0.08 7.17
N LEU A 87 -10.86 -0.05 8.41
CA LEU A 87 -9.62 -0.74 8.75
C LEU A 87 -9.94 -1.98 9.58
N ASP A 88 -9.41 -3.13 9.14
CA ASP A 88 -9.46 -4.38 9.88
C ASP A 88 -8.05 -4.82 10.27
N TYR A 89 -7.95 -5.52 11.41
CA TYR A 89 -6.70 -6.04 11.93
C TYR A 89 -6.74 -7.57 12.04
N THR A 90 -5.71 -8.25 11.51
CA THR A 90 -5.57 -9.71 11.58
C THR A 90 -4.13 -10.13 11.91
N LYS A 91 -4.00 -11.26 12.60
CA LYS A 91 -2.72 -11.97 12.86
C LYS A 91 -2.64 -13.29 12.12
N ASP A 92 -3.66 -13.63 11.34
CA ASP A 92 -3.71 -14.91 10.66
C ASP A 92 -2.72 -14.92 9.48
N PRO A 93 -1.82 -15.91 9.40
CA PRO A 93 -0.81 -15.97 8.34
C PRO A 93 -1.38 -16.21 6.94
N GLY A 94 -2.68 -16.46 6.82
CA GLY A 94 -3.39 -16.62 5.54
C GLY A 94 -4.02 -15.35 4.99
N CYS A 95 -4.04 -14.24 5.74
CA CYS A 95 -4.58 -12.97 5.28
C CYS A 95 -3.46 -12.09 4.71
N LEU A 96 -3.68 -11.55 3.50
CA LEU A 96 -2.73 -10.73 2.73
C LEU A 96 -2.30 -9.39 3.39
N LEU A 97 -2.82 -9.08 4.59
CA LEU A 97 -2.47 -7.90 5.38
C LEU A 97 -1.92 -8.37 6.72
N GLN A 98 -0.61 -8.61 6.75
CA GLN A 98 0.11 -8.86 7.99
C GLN A 98 0.85 -7.58 8.35
N LEU A 99 0.43 -6.95 9.46
CA LEU A 99 1.25 -6.02 10.21
C LEU A 99 2.06 -6.81 11.23
#